data_AF-A0AAV2TIC8-F1
#
_entry.id   AF-A0AAV2TIC8-F1
#
_cell.length_a   1.000
_cell.length_b   1.000
_cell.length_c   1.000
_cell.angle_alpha   90.00
_cell.angle_beta   90.00
_cell.angle_gamma   90.00
#
_symmetry.space_group_name_H-M   'P 1'
#
loop_
_entity.id
_entity.type
_entity.pdbx_description
1 polymer ?
#
loop_
_entity_poly.entity_id
_entity_poly.type
_entity_poly.pdbx_seq_one_letter_code
_entity_poly.pdbx_strand_id
1 'polypeptide(L)'
;MIVKVRSPHESAEEWVLIELQGDIISKTGESLSEKHLGDVHFSAHGEPVFIIGHHILFGKVTDMEKPFVVTEKVSTVKGAELHVIAVVRKKLIFKTRPKPIIFTNLKKASQPFTG
;
A
#
# COMPACT_ATOMS: atom_id res chain seq x y z
N MET A 1 -4.52 5.83 5.07
CA MET A 1 -3.09 5.67 5.44
C MET A 1 -2.24 6.43 4.43
N ILE A 2 -1.18 7.15 4.83
CA ILE A 2 -0.28 7.82 3.88
C ILE A 2 1.03 7.02 3.84
N VAL A 3 1.52 6.70 2.65
CA VAL A 3 2.75 5.94 2.46
C VAL A 3 3.68 6.63 1.47
N LYS A 4 4.98 6.47 1.72
CA LYS A 4 6.05 6.92 0.81
C LYS A 4 6.33 5.80 -0.18
N VAL A 5 6.27 6.10 -1.47
CA VAL A 5 6.49 5.17 -2.58
C VAL A 5 7.71 5.62 -3.34
N ARG A 6 8.53 4.65 -3.75
CA ARG A 6 9.69 4.89 -4.60
C ARG A 6 9.44 4.25 -5.95
N SER A 7 9.42 5.06 -7.01
CA SER A 7 9.44 4.54 -8.37
C SER A 7 10.83 3.98 -8.67
N PRO A 8 10.96 2.81 -9.33
CA PRO A 8 12.25 2.32 -9.81
C PRO A 8 12.83 3.19 -10.93
N HIS A 9 11.97 3.93 -11.65
CA HIS A 9 12.31 4.68 -12.86
C HIS A 9 12.45 6.18 -12.63
N GLU A 10 12.04 6.68 -11.45
CA GLU A 10 12.19 8.08 -11.07
C GLU A 10 13.05 8.19 -9.82
N SER A 11 13.90 9.22 -9.77
CA SER A 11 14.75 9.47 -8.60
C SER A 11 13.99 10.10 -7.43
N ALA A 12 12.74 10.53 -7.64
CA ALA A 12 11.94 11.22 -6.65
C ALA A 12 11.08 10.23 -5.86
N GLU A 13 11.09 10.39 -4.54
CA GLU A 13 10.17 9.69 -3.66
C GLU A 13 8.80 10.41 -3.69
N GLU A 14 7.72 9.68 -3.98
CA GLU A 14 6.37 10.22 -4.03
C GLU A 14 5.59 9.80 -2.77
N TRP A 15 4.74 10.67 -2.24
CA TRP A 15 3.82 10.32 -1.15
C TRP A 15 2.42 10.09 -1.72
N VAL A 16 1.80 8.97 -1.37
CA VAL A 16 0.46 8.61 -1.83
C VAL A 16 -0.46 8.28 -0.66
N LEU A 17 -1.75 8.53 -0.86
CA LEU A 17 -2.80 8.15 0.09
C LEU A 17 -3.31 6.74 -0.27
N ILE A 18 -3.36 5.85 0.70
CA ILE A 18 -4.06 4.56 0.61
C ILE A 18 -5.44 4.70 1.26
N GLU A 19 -6.48 4.43 0.47
CA GLU A 19 -7.90 4.39 0.85
C GLU A 19 -8.39 2.93 0.83
N LEU A 20 -8.84 2.43 1.98
CA LEU A 20 -9.33 1.06 2.17
C LEU A 20 -10.81 1.11 2.57
N GLN A 21 -11.60 0.17 2.08
CA GLN A 21 -12.97 -0.02 2.55
C GLN A 21 -12.99 -1.03 3.71
N GLY A 22 -13.26 -0.54 4.92
CA GLY A 22 -13.29 -1.34 6.15
C GLY A 22 -12.09 -1.10 7.05
N ASP A 23 -12.00 -1.88 8.12
CA ASP A 23 -11.00 -1.72 9.17
C ASP A 23 -9.85 -2.72 9.03
N ILE A 24 -8.65 -2.28 9.40
CA ILE A 24 -7.50 -3.16 9.59
C ILE A 24 -7.47 -3.60 11.05
N ILE A 25 -7.70 -4.89 11.30
CA ILE A 25 -7.83 -5.43 12.65
C ILE A 25 -6.70 -6.41 12.94
N SER A 26 -5.99 -6.19 14.05
CA SER A 26 -5.05 -7.15 14.61
C SER A 26 -5.80 -8.30 15.29
N LYS A 27 -5.49 -9.55 14.94
CA LYS A 27 -6.11 -10.73 15.57
C LYS A 27 -5.76 -10.87 17.06
N THR A 28 -4.60 -10.34 17.46
CA THR A 28 -4.09 -10.43 18.85
C THR A 28 -4.44 -9.19 19.66
N GLY A 29 -5.12 -8.19 19.08
CA GLY A 29 -5.40 -6.90 19.73
C GLY A 29 -4.17 -6.01 19.92
N GLU A 30 -2.98 -6.47 19.53
CA GLU A 30 -1.76 -5.69 19.61
C GLU A 30 -1.76 -4.53 18.61
N SER A 31 -1.03 -3.47 18.95
CA SER A 31 -0.77 -2.35 18.05
C SER A 31 -0.18 -2.82 16.72
N LEU A 32 -0.60 -2.15 15.65
CA LEU A 32 -0.05 -2.31 14.30
C LEU A 32 1.12 -1.36 14.03
N SER A 33 1.41 -0.45 14.97
CA SER A 33 2.59 0.41 14.88
C SER A 33 3.85 -0.42 14.74
N GLU A 34 4.75 0.00 13.84
CA GLU A 34 6.05 -0.62 13.60
C GLU A 34 6.00 -2.07 13.07
N LYS A 35 4.80 -2.60 12.78
CA LYS A 35 4.64 -3.93 12.18
C LYS A 35 4.58 -3.84 10.66
N HIS A 36 5.17 -4.83 10.00
CA HIS A 36 4.93 -5.04 8.58
C HIS A 36 3.49 -5.50 8.38
N LEU A 37 2.69 -4.62 7.78
CA LEU A 37 1.27 -4.86 7.58
C LEU A 37 1.01 -5.69 6.32
N GLY A 38 1.88 -5.56 5.31
CA GLY A 38 1.70 -6.18 4.01
C GLY A 38 2.45 -5.42 2.91
N ASP A 39 2.23 -5.86 1.68
CA ASP A 39 2.98 -5.39 0.51
C ASP A 39 2.05 -4.84 -0.57
N VAL A 40 2.39 -3.66 -1.09
CA VAL A 40 1.73 -3.08 -2.26
C VAL A 40 2.59 -3.32 -3.49
N HIS A 41 2.04 -4.06 -4.44
CA HIS A 41 2.64 -4.33 -5.74
C HIS A 41 1.89 -3.58 -6.83
N PHE A 42 2.52 -3.37 -7.98
CA PHE A 42 1.86 -2.88 -9.19
C PHE A 42 1.85 -3.98 -10.24
N SER A 43 0.70 -4.19 -10.87
CA SER A 43 0.58 -5.10 -12.01
C SER A 43 1.35 -4.55 -13.23
N ALA A 44 1.56 -5.38 -14.24
CA ALA A 44 2.15 -4.94 -15.52
C ALA A 44 1.34 -3.82 -16.21
N HIS A 45 0.07 -3.65 -15.84
CA HIS A 45 -0.81 -2.60 -16.35
C HIS A 45 -0.90 -1.38 -15.41
N GLY A 46 -0.09 -1.33 -14.34
CA GLY A 46 -0.05 -0.21 -13.41
C GLY A 46 -1.16 -0.19 -12.36
N GLU A 47 -1.89 -1.30 -12.18
CA GLU A 47 -2.92 -1.41 -11.14
C GLU A 47 -2.29 -1.84 -9.81
N PRO A 48 -2.59 -1.15 -8.70
CA PRO A 48 -2.04 -1.52 -7.40
C PRO A 48 -2.75 -2.77 -6.84
N VAL A 49 -1.96 -3.67 -6.28
CA VAL A 49 -2.38 -4.91 -5.62
C VAL A 49 -1.83 -4.90 -4.20
N PHE A 50 -2.71 -4.91 -3.20
CA PHE A 50 -2.32 -4.90 -1.80
C PHE A 50 -2.53 -6.28 -1.17
N ILE A 51 -1.43 -6.85 -0.66
CA ILE A 51 -1.39 -8.15 0.00
C ILE A 51 -1.26 -7.89 1.51
N ILE A 52 -2.25 -8.31 2.28
CA ILE A 52 -2.32 -8.10 3.73
C ILE A 52 -2.80 -9.38 4.43
N GLY A 53 -1.90 -9.99 5.21
CA GLY A 53 -2.14 -11.31 5.79
C GLY A 53 -2.49 -12.36 4.72
N HIS A 54 -3.67 -12.97 4.84
CA HIS A 54 -4.17 -13.96 3.86
C HIS A 54 -5.08 -13.37 2.77
N HIS A 55 -5.13 -12.04 2.66
CA HIS A 55 -5.99 -11.36 1.71
C HIS A 55 -5.22 -10.64 0.62
N ILE A 56 -5.82 -10.63 -0.56
CA ILE A 56 -5.42 -9.80 -1.69
C ILE A 56 -6.54 -8.82 -2.02
N LEU A 57 -6.17 -7.54 -2.17
CA LEU A 57 -7.04 -6.46 -2.58
C LEU A 57 -6.52 -5.89 -3.90
N PHE A 58 -7.43 -5.77 -4.87
CA PHE A 58 -7.14 -5.10 -6.12
C PHE A 58 -7.62 -3.67 -6.02
N GLY A 59 -6.77 -2.75 -6.45
CA GLY A 59 -7.04 -1.33 -6.35
C GLY A 59 -6.87 -0.61 -7.68
N LYS A 60 -7.03 0.71 -7.61
CA LYS A 60 -6.78 1.62 -8.72
C LYS A 60 -6.04 2.86 -8.25
N VAL A 61 -5.23 3.46 -9.12
CA VAL A 61 -4.66 4.78 -8.91
C VAL A 61 -5.70 5.83 -9.33
N THR A 62 -5.81 6.92 -8.57
CA THR A 62 -6.72 8.03 -8.91
C THR A 62 -6.11 9.34 -8.44
N ASP A 63 -6.20 10.38 -9.27
CA ASP A 63 -5.85 11.74 -8.88
C ASP A 63 -6.84 12.29 -7.86
N MET A 64 -6.33 13.07 -6.91
CA MET A 64 -7.15 13.70 -5.88
C MET A 64 -7.65 15.05 -6.37
N GLU A 65 -8.97 15.27 -6.33
CA GLU A 65 -9.58 16.58 -6.60
C GLU A 65 -9.04 17.67 -5.66
N LYS A 66 -8.77 17.29 -4.39
CA LYS A 66 -8.17 18.15 -3.38
C LYS A 66 -6.93 17.49 -2.80
N PRO A 67 -5.71 17.95 -3.16
CA PRO A 67 -4.47 17.44 -2.60
C PRO A 67 -4.39 17.62 -1.08
N PHE A 68 -3.64 16.75 -0.41
CA PHE A 68 -3.36 16.85 1.02
C PHE A 68 -1.91 17.26 1.27
N VAL A 69 -1.69 18.06 2.31
CA VAL A 69 -0.36 18.38 2.81
C VAL A 69 -0.03 17.40 3.94
N VAL A 70 1.15 16.81 3.88
CA VAL A 70 1.70 16.03 4.98
C VAL A 70 2.63 16.93 5.78
N THR A 71 2.40 16.98 7.09
CA THR A 71 3.20 17.79 8.00
C THR A 71 3.81 16.93 9.08
N GLU A 72 5.06 17.21 9.42
CA GLU A 72 5.70 16.73 10.64
C GLU A 72 5.54 17.79 11.73
N LYS A 73 5.07 17.37 12.91
CA LYS A 73 4.95 18.27 14.06
C LYS A 73 6.28 18.28 14.82
N VAL A 74 6.91 19.44 14.87
CA VAL A 74 8.17 19.66 15.57
C VAL A 74 7.89 20.44 16.86
N SER A 75 8.19 19.82 18.00
CA SER A 75 8.09 20.49 19.30
C SER A 75 9.35 21.34 19.54
N THR A 76 9.15 22.63 19.74
CA THR A 76 10.22 23.59 20.04
C THR A 76 10.03 24.16 21.45
N VAL A 77 11.07 24.82 21.96
CA VAL A 77 11.01 25.55 23.25
C VAL A 77 9.95 26.66 23.25
N LYS A 78 9.53 27.15 22.07
CA LYS A 78 8.56 28.23 21.89
C LYS A 78 7.14 27.74 21.55
N GLY A 79 6.94 26.43 21.42
CA GLY A 79 5.65 25.84 21.00
C GLY A 79 5.81 24.80 19.90
N ALA A 80 4.72 24.43 19.23
CA ALA A 80 4.76 23.46 18.15
C ALA A 80 4.81 24.14 16.77
N GLU A 81 5.74 23.71 15.93
CA GLU A 81 5.81 24.05 14.52
C GLU A 81 5.30 22.87 13.66
N LEU A 82 4.76 23.17 12.48
CA LEU A 82 4.36 22.18 11.50
C LEU A 82 5.24 22.36 10.26
N HIS A 83 6.12 21.40 10.02
CA HIS A 83 7.00 21.41 8.85
C HIS A 83 6.32 20.63 7.73
N VAL A 84 6.16 21.25 6.57
CA VAL A 84 5.58 20.60 5.40
C VAL A 84 6.62 19.66 4.80
N ILE A 85 6.29 18.37 4.73
CA ILE A 85 7.20 17.34 4.20
C ILE A 85 6.79 16.83 2.81
N ALA A 86 5.50 16.90 2.47
CA ALA A 86 5.01 16.44 1.17
C ALA A 86 3.64 17.03 0.79
N VAL A 87 3.33 16.98 -0.51
CA VAL A 87 1.99 17.19 -1.06
C VAL A 87 1.53 15.91 -1.74
N VAL A 88 0.47 15.30 -1.21
CA VAL A 88 -0.13 14.08 -1.76
C VAL A 88 -1.18 14.47 -2.78
N ARG A 89 -0.98 14.04 -4.03
CA ARG A 89 -1.85 14.35 -5.17
C ARG A 89 -2.58 13.13 -5.72
N LYS A 90 -2.11 11.93 -5.39
CA LYS A 90 -2.67 10.66 -5.86
C LYS A 90 -3.10 9.79 -4.69
N LYS A 91 -4.09 8.95 -4.95
CA LYS A 91 -4.51 7.90 -4.03
C LYS A 91 -4.60 6.54 -4.69
N LEU A 92 -4.26 5.51 -3.93
CA LEU A 92 -4.49 4.10 -4.23
C LEU A 92 -5.78 3.69 -3.51
N ILE A 93 -6.80 3.33 -4.28
CA ILE A 93 -8.13 3.00 -3.75
C ILE A 93 -8.34 1.49 -3.83
N PHE A 94 -8.58 0.85 -2.68
CA PHE A 94 -8.89 -0.57 -2.55
C PHE A 94 -10.30 -0.74 -1.98
N LYS A 95 -11.31 -0.70 -2.86
CA LYS A 95 -12.74 -0.77 -2.50
C LYS A 95 -13.37 -2.15 -2.73
N THR A 96 -12.66 -3.07 -3.38
CA THR A 96 -13.19 -4.41 -3.61
C THR A 96 -13.09 -5.25 -2.35
N ARG A 97 -14.05 -6.17 -2.16
CA ARG A 97 -13.99 -7.16 -1.08
C ARG A 97 -12.64 -7.91 -1.11
N PRO A 98 -11.95 -8.04 0.04
CA PRO A 98 -10.72 -8.81 0.12
C PRO A 98 -10.93 -10.23 -0.38
N LYS A 99 -10.09 -10.69 -1.30
CA LYS A 99 -10.12 -12.08 -1.79
C LYS A 99 -9.15 -12.93 -0.98
N PRO A 100 -9.48 -14.19 -0.65
CA PRO A 100 -8.52 -15.09 -0.04
C PRO A 100 -7.39 -15.41 -1.04
N ILE A 101 -6.16 -15.52 -0.54
CA ILE A 101 -5.04 -16.04 -1.32
C ILE A 101 -5.15 -17.57 -1.35
N ILE A 102 -5.38 -18.14 -2.53
CA ILE A 102 -5.48 -19.59 -2.72
C ILE A 102 -4.16 -20.09 -3.33
N PHE A 103 -3.41 -20.87 -2.56
CA PHE A 103 -2.28 -21.61 -3.09
C PHE A 103 -2.79 -22.91 -3.72
N THR A 104 -3.02 -22.92 -5.04
CA THR A 104 -3.16 -24.18 -5.75
C THR A 104 -1.77 -24.78 -5.98
N ASN A 105 -1.50 -25.94 -5.40
CA ASN A 105 -0.30 -26.71 -5.70
C ASN A 105 -0.24 -26.97 -7.22
N LEU A 106 0.56 -26.19 -7.95
CA LEU A 106 0.90 -26.46 -9.33
C LEU A 106 1.68 -27.78 -9.32
N LYS A 107 0.99 -28.88 -9.62
CA LYS A 107 1.68 -30.16 -9.87
C LYS A 107 2.69 -29.90 -10.98
N LYS A 108 3.98 -30.08 -10.69
CA LYS A 108 5.04 -30.11 -11.72
C LYS A 108 4.57 -31.05 -12.82
N ALA A 109 4.30 -30.52 -14.01
CA ALA A 109 4.12 -31.32 -15.21
C ALA A 109 5.49 -31.88 -15.59
N SER A 110 5.92 -32.97 -14.95
CA SER A 110 7.01 -33.80 -15.44
C SER A 110 6.43 -34.72 -16.51
N GLN A 111 6.39 -34.27 -17.76
CA GLN A 111 6.37 -35.18 -18.91
C GLN A 111 7.81 -35.35 -19.39
N PRO A 112 8.39 -36.57 -19.35
CA PRO A 112 9.65 -36.83 -20.02
C PRO A 112 9.43 -36.80 -21.54
N PHE A 113 10.23 -35.99 -22.23
CA PHE A 113 10.39 -36.04 -23.68
C PHE A 113 10.89 -37.45 -24.05
N THR A 114 10.10 -38.21 -24.79
CA THR A 114 10.58 -39.43 -25.47
C THR A 114 11.25 -39.01 -26.77
N GLY A 115 12.55 -39.24 -26.87
CA GLY A 115 13.32 -39.30 -28.12
C GLY A 115 13.76 -40.73 -28.36
#